data_AF-A0A6P2VIF3-F1
#
_entry.id   AF-A0A6P2VIF3-F1
#
_cell.length_a   1.000
_cell.length_b   1.000
_cell.length_c   1.000
_cell.angle_alpha   90.00
_cell.angle_beta   90.00
_cell.angle_gamma   90.00
#
_symmetry.space_group_name_H-M   'P 1'
#
loop_
_entity.id
_entity.type
_entity.pdbx_description
1 polymer ?
#
loop_
_entity_poly.entity_id
_entity_poly.type
_entity_poly.pdbx_seq_one_letter_code
_entity_poly.pdbx_strand_id
1 'polypeptide(L)'
;MKAWLVALAVAAGMTGAHAASFNCAKASTFVEREICTNPALSRLDDALNADYQHVADDFANYPVEDPPEYHRFIASQKVWLKARNRCTTTQCLIDSYRKRIDVLCGQIDVPAESDRAKCRSNGGLGGLELAR
;
A
#
# COMPACT_ATOMS: atom_id res chain seq x y z
N MET A 1 -23.14 -10.41 -53.76
CA MET A 1 -22.21 -10.99 -52.77
C MET A 1 -22.00 -9.94 -51.70
N LYS A 2 -22.23 -10.28 -50.42
CA LYS A 2 -22.48 -9.32 -49.33
C LYS A 2 -21.21 -8.52 -48.97
N ALA A 3 -21.34 -7.19 -48.89
CA ALA A 3 -20.33 -6.30 -48.34
C ALA A 3 -20.27 -6.46 -46.81
N TRP A 4 -19.10 -6.76 -46.28
CA TRP A 4 -18.86 -6.84 -44.85
C TRP A 4 -18.41 -5.47 -44.36
N LEU A 5 -19.25 -4.77 -43.61
CA LEU A 5 -18.83 -3.66 -42.76
C LEU A 5 -18.68 -4.20 -41.34
N VAL A 6 -17.45 -4.54 -40.95
CA VAL A 6 -17.12 -4.77 -39.55
C VAL A 6 -16.86 -3.42 -38.92
N ALA A 7 -17.88 -2.85 -38.26
CA ALA A 7 -17.71 -1.73 -37.37
C ALA A 7 -17.05 -2.24 -36.08
N LEU A 8 -15.73 -2.11 -35.98
CA LEU A 8 -14.98 -2.39 -34.76
C LEU A 8 -15.13 -1.18 -33.82
N ALA A 9 -16.17 -1.19 -32.99
CA ALA A 9 -16.29 -0.25 -31.89
C ALA A 9 -15.26 -0.64 -30.80
N VAL A 10 -14.08 -0.03 -30.85
CA VAL A 10 -13.11 -0.11 -29.75
C VAL A 10 -13.62 0.80 -28.63
N ALA A 11 -14.43 0.25 -27.73
CA ALA A 11 -14.67 0.85 -26.43
C ALA A 11 -13.41 0.63 -25.58
N ALA A 12 -12.44 1.55 -25.70
CA ALA A 12 -11.33 1.65 -24.77
C ALA A 12 -11.88 2.11 -23.41
N GLY A 13 -12.33 1.17 -22.59
CA GLY A 13 -12.60 1.41 -21.19
C GLY A 13 -11.29 1.81 -20.52
N MET A 14 -11.14 3.09 -20.22
CA MET A 14 -10.06 3.60 -19.38
C MET A 14 -10.31 3.11 -17.95
N THR A 15 -10.03 1.85 -17.67
CA THR A 15 -9.79 1.43 -16.30
C THR A 15 -8.44 1.99 -15.93
N GLY A 16 -8.43 3.20 -15.34
CA GLY A 16 -7.25 3.73 -14.69
C GLY A 16 -6.76 2.68 -13.70
N ALA A 17 -5.68 2.01 -14.04
CA ALA A 17 -4.98 1.14 -13.11
C ALA A 17 -4.40 2.08 -12.05
N HIS A 18 -5.12 2.28 -10.96
CA HIS A 18 -4.53 2.81 -9.74
C HIS A 18 -3.42 1.83 -9.37
N ALA A 19 -2.18 2.31 -9.38
CA ALA A 19 -1.06 1.49 -8.99
C ALA A 19 -1.30 1.07 -7.52
N ALA A 20 -1.39 -0.22 -7.30
CA ALA A 20 -1.20 -0.81 -5.99
C ALA A 20 0.22 -1.38 -5.98
N SER A 21 0.73 -1.71 -4.79
CA SER A 21 2.03 -2.38 -4.63
C SER A 21 2.09 -3.79 -5.25
N PHE A 22 1.00 -4.26 -5.88
CA PHE A 22 0.88 -5.55 -6.55
C PHE A 22 0.10 -5.46 -7.87
N ASN A 23 0.15 -6.53 -8.67
CA ASN A 23 -0.54 -6.59 -9.95
C ASN A 23 -2.06 -6.76 -9.79
N CYS A 24 -2.80 -5.67 -9.97
CA CYS A 24 -4.27 -5.65 -9.89
C CYS A 24 -4.97 -6.58 -10.89
N ALA A 25 -4.36 -6.95 -12.01
CA ALA A 25 -4.95 -7.93 -12.93
C ALA A 25 -5.00 -9.35 -12.35
N LYS A 26 -4.26 -9.60 -11.26
CA LYS A 26 -4.25 -10.88 -10.52
C LYS A 26 -5.08 -10.84 -9.23
N ALA A 27 -5.78 -9.74 -8.95
CA ALA A 27 -6.60 -9.61 -7.74
C ALA A 27 -7.73 -10.66 -7.70
N SER A 28 -7.76 -11.45 -6.63
CA SER A 28 -8.64 -12.62 -6.48
C SER A 28 -9.48 -12.58 -5.19
N THR A 29 -9.04 -11.81 -4.19
CA THR A 29 -9.75 -11.65 -2.91
C THR A 29 -10.54 -10.35 -2.83
N PHE A 30 -11.46 -10.25 -1.86
CA PHE A 30 -12.13 -8.98 -1.55
C PHE A 30 -11.10 -7.87 -1.28
N VAL A 31 -10.11 -8.16 -0.42
CA VAL A 31 -9.08 -7.20 -0.03
C VAL A 31 -8.28 -6.69 -1.23
N GLU A 32 -7.81 -7.59 -2.09
CA GLU A 32 -7.03 -7.20 -3.28
C GLU A 32 -7.86 -6.36 -4.25
N ARG A 33 -9.10 -6.77 -4.53
CA ARG A 33 -9.99 -6.00 -5.42
C ARG A 33 -10.27 -4.62 -4.84
N GLU A 34 -10.58 -4.55 -3.55
CA GLU A 34 -10.88 -3.30 -2.85
C GLU A 34 -9.69 -2.34 -2.87
N ILE A 35 -8.45 -2.82 -2.68
CA ILE A 35 -7.24 -2.00 -2.82
C ILE A 35 -7.10 -1.46 -4.25
N CYS A 36 -7.36 -2.29 -5.26
CA CYS A 36 -7.21 -1.92 -6.66
C CYS A 36 -8.27 -0.94 -7.18
N THR A 37 -9.48 -0.99 -6.66
CA THR A 37 -10.61 -0.15 -7.14
C THR A 37 -10.86 1.08 -6.27
N ASN A 38 -10.33 1.13 -5.06
CA ASN A 38 -10.50 2.25 -4.14
C ASN A 38 -9.25 3.15 -4.12
N PRO A 39 -9.32 4.39 -4.67
CA PRO A 39 -8.15 5.26 -4.76
C PRO A 39 -7.52 5.61 -3.41
N ALA A 40 -8.30 5.65 -2.32
CA ALA A 40 -7.76 5.93 -1.00
C ALA A 40 -6.95 4.74 -0.47
N LEU A 41 -7.41 3.51 -0.71
CA LEU A 41 -6.69 2.30 -0.30
C LEU A 41 -5.46 2.04 -1.17
N SER A 42 -5.52 2.28 -2.48
CA SER A 42 -4.34 2.20 -3.35
C SER A 42 -3.24 3.16 -2.88
N ARG A 43 -3.59 4.42 -2.54
CA ARG A 43 -2.60 5.36 -2.00
C ARG A 43 -2.04 4.94 -0.63
N LEU A 44 -2.87 4.38 0.25
CA LEU A 44 -2.40 3.83 1.53
C LEU A 44 -1.46 2.64 1.33
N ASP A 45 -1.72 1.81 0.32
CA ASP A 45 -0.90 0.67 -0.05
C ASP A 45 0.47 1.10 -0.60
N ASP A 46 0.49 2.10 -1.48
CA ASP A 46 1.73 2.69 -1.98
C ASP A 46 2.57 3.32 -0.85
N ALA A 47 1.93 4.07 0.06
CA ALA A 47 2.63 4.70 1.19
C ALA A 47 3.30 3.65 2.09
N LEU A 48 2.55 2.63 2.48
CA LEU A 48 3.05 1.56 3.33
C LEU A 48 4.18 0.79 2.64
N ASN A 49 4.07 0.57 1.33
CA ASN A 49 5.14 -0.07 0.56
C ASN A 49 6.41 0.78 0.54
N ALA A 50 6.31 2.10 0.36
CA ALA A 50 7.45 3.00 0.42
C ALA A 50 8.13 2.99 1.82
N ASP A 51 7.33 3.07 2.89
CA ASP A 51 7.85 2.99 4.26
C ASP A 51 8.51 1.63 4.55
N TYR A 52 7.91 0.54 4.05
CA TYR A 52 8.49 -0.80 4.19
C TYR A 52 9.84 -0.92 3.48
N GLN A 53 9.96 -0.36 2.27
CA GLN A 53 11.21 -0.34 1.52
C GLN A 53 12.28 0.46 2.26
N HIS A 54 11.94 1.61 2.83
CA HIS A 54 12.89 2.40 3.62
C HIS A 54 13.45 1.60 4.80
N VAL A 55 12.58 0.98 5.62
CA VAL A 55 13.04 0.18 6.78
C VAL A 55 13.87 -1.02 6.32
N ALA A 56 13.51 -1.66 5.20
CA ALA A 56 14.28 -2.76 4.64
C ALA A 56 15.67 -2.31 4.16
N ASP A 57 15.76 -1.14 3.52
CA ASP A 57 17.01 -0.55 3.05
C ASP A 57 17.90 -0.11 4.23
N ASP A 58 17.33 0.40 5.32
CA ASP A 58 18.08 0.70 6.56
C ASP A 58 18.76 -0.56 7.11
N PHE A 59 18.05 -1.69 7.14
CA PHE A 59 18.62 -2.97 7.53
C PHE A 59 19.67 -3.49 6.53
N ALA A 60 19.49 -3.26 5.23
CA ALA A 60 20.46 -3.65 4.22
C ALA A 60 21.79 -2.88 4.34
N ASN A 61 21.75 -1.66 4.86
CA ASN A 61 22.93 -0.82 5.13
C ASN A 61 23.47 -0.97 6.56
N TYR A 62 22.89 -1.88 7.36
CA TYR A 62 23.28 -2.07 8.74
C TYR A 62 24.65 -2.77 8.85
N PRO A 63 25.52 -2.41 9.83
CA PRO A 63 26.88 -2.97 9.92
C PRO A 63 26.94 -4.47 10.23
N VAL A 64 25.84 -5.05 10.69
CA VAL A 64 25.73 -6.46 11.07
C VAL A 64 24.92 -7.18 10.00
N GLU A 65 25.48 -8.24 9.43
CA GLU A 65 24.75 -9.12 8.53
C GLU A 65 23.62 -9.84 9.27
N ASP A 66 22.44 -9.88 8.65
CA ASP A 66 21.25 -10.60 9.12
C ASP A 66 20.86 -10.33 10.60
N PRO A 67 20.60 -9.07 10.99
CA PRO A 67 20.33 -8.73 12.38
C PRO A 67 18.98 -9.33 12.83
N PRO A 68 18.87 -9.88 14.06
CA PRO A 68 17.62 -10.44 14.58
C PRO A 68 16.41 -9.49 14.51
N GLU A 69 16.66 -8.18 14.56
CA GLU A 69 15.69 -7.12 14.40
C GLU A 69 15.03 -7.13 13.01
N TYR A 70 15.80 -7.39 11.95
CA TYR A 70 15.29 -7.51 10.59
C TYR A 70 14.31 -8.69 10.49
N HIS A 71 14.66 -9.85 11.07
CA HIS A 71 13.77 -11.00 11.12
C HIS A 71 12.46 -10.71 11.86
N ARG A 72 12.53 -9.99 12.99
CA ARG A 72 11.34 -9.56 13.73
C ARG A 72 10.49 -8.59 12.92
N PHE A 73 11.12 -7.66 12.20
CA PHE A 73 10.44 -6.73 11.30
C PHE A 73 9.67 -7.47 10.20
N ILE A 74 10.32 -8.37 9.47
CA ILE A 74 9.71 -9.19 8.41
C ILE A 74 8.58 -10.07 8.97
N ALA A 75 8.78 -10.69 10.14
CA ALA A 75 7.74 -11.47 10.80
C ALA A 75 6.52 -10.61 11.16
N SER A 76 6.73 -9.39 11.68
CA SER A 76 5.65 -8.46 12.00
C SER A 76 4.83 -8.06 10.77
N GLN A 77 5.49 -7.84 9.62
CA GLN A 77 4.82 -7.51 8.35
C GLN A 77 3.95 -8.66 7.87
N LYS A 78 4.45 -9.90 7.93
CA LYS A 78 3.69 -11.11 7.56
C LYS A 78 2.48 -11.32 8.47
N VAL A 79 2.61 -11.06 9.77
CA VAL A 79 1.49 -11.12 10.73
C VAL A 79 0.44 -10.07 10.37
N TRP A 80 0.86 -8.84 10.09
CA TRP A 80 -0.06 -7.79 9.66
C TRP A 80 -0.80 -8.14 8.35
N LEU A 81 -0.12 -8.65 7.33
CA LEU A 81 -0.75 -9.09 6.07
C LEU A 81 -1.84 -10.14 6.31
N LYS A 82 -1.58 -11.12 7.20
CA LYS A 82 -2.59 -12.12 7.59
C LYS A 82 -3.79 -11.50 8.28
N ALA A 83 -3.59 -10.49 9.13
CA ALA A 83 -4.67 -9.77 9.79
C ALA A 83 -5.48 -8.90 8.82
N ARG A 84 -4.81 -8.11 7.96
CA ARG A 84 -5.42 -7.29 6.90
C ARG A 84 -6.32 -8.14 6.00
N ASN A 85 -5.85 -9.31 5.60
CA ASN A 85 -6.59 -10.21 4.70
C ASN A 85 -7.87 -10.81 5.32
N ARG A 86 -8.14 -10.58 6.62
CA ARG A 86 -9.42 -10.93 7.27
C ARG A 86 -10.46 -9.83 7.21
N CYS A 87 -10.10 -8.62 6.75
CA CYS A 87 -11.06 -7.54 6.60
C CYS A 87 -12.13 -7.87 5.56
N THR A 88 -13.38 -7.53 5.89
CA THR A 88 -14.56 -7.71 5.03
C THR A 88 -15.22 -6.38 4.66
N THR A 89 -14.67 -5.25 5.12
CA THR A 89 -15.15 -3.90 4.84
C THR A 89 -14.00 -2.98 4.45
N THR A 90 -14.31 -1.96 3.65
CA THR A 90 -13.36 -0.90 3.27
C THR A 90 -12.82 -0.18 4.51
N GLN A 91 -13.66 0.14 5.50
CA GLN A 91 -13.22 0.82 6.73
C GLN A 91 -12.21 -0.02 7.53
N CYS A 92 -12.43 -1.34 7.63
CA CYS A 92 -11.47 -2.24 8.28
C CYS A 92 -10.09 -2.16 7.60
N LEU A 93 -10.05 -2.12 6.26
CA LEU A 93 -8.80 -1.99 5.51
C LEU A 93 -8.14 -0.65 5.78
N ILE A 94 -8.89 0.46 5.69
CA ILE A 94 -8.36 1.80 5.96
C ILE A 94 -7.72 1.87 7.35
N ASP A 95 -8.41 1.36 8.37
CA ASP A 95 -7.90 1.34 9.75
C ASP A 95 -6.67 0.44 9.89
N SER A 96 -6.66 -0.71 9.21
CA SER A 96 -5.52 -1.64 9.20
C SER A 96 -4.27 -1.03 8.57
N TYR A 97 -4.43 -0.31 7.45
CA TYR A 97 -3.33 0.39 6.77
C TYR A 97 -2.80 1.55 7.62
N ARG A 98 -3.67 2.43 8.11
CA ARG A 98 -3.27 3.58 8.94
C ARG A 98 -2.47 3.16 10.17
N LYS A 99 -2.98 2.15 10.91
CA LYS A 99 -2.27 1.60 12.08
C LYS A 99 -0.90 1.05 11.72
N ARG A 100 -0.77 0.41 10.55
CA ARG A 100 0.51 -0.17 10.14
C ARG A 100 1.49 0.91 9.70
N ILE A 101 1.05 1.89 8.92
CA ILE A 101 1.86 3.06 8.54
C ILE A 101 2.42 3.75 9.79
N ASP A 102 1.58 4.01 10.80
CA ASP A 102 2.06 4.61 12.06
C ASP A 102 3.15 3.77 12.75
N VAL A 103 3.04 2.44 12.70
CA VAL A 103 4.09 1.55 13.23
C VAL A 103 5.38 1.66 12.42
N LEU A 104 5.34 1.63 11.09
CA LEU A 104 6.54 1.73 10.26
C LEU A 104 7.19 3.13 10.37
N CYS A 105 6.39 4.19 10.35
CA CYS A 105 6.87 5.56 10.54
C CYS A 105 7.63 5.75 11.87
N GLY A 106 7.29 4.98 12.91
CA GLY A 106 8.01 4.99 14.18
C GLY A 106 9.30 4.17 14.19
N GLN A 107 9.52 3.34 13.17
CA GLN A 107 10.72 2.49 13.00
C GLN A 107 11.74 3.11 12.06
N ILE A 108 11.34 4.06 11.22
CA ILE A 108 12.24 4.82 10.35
C ILE A 108 13.01 5.84 11.22
N ASP A 109 14.33 5.91 11.03
CA ASP A 109 15.19 6.92 11.65
C ASP A 109 14.98 8.29 10.97
N VAL A 110 13.83 8.92 11.23
CA VAL A 110 13.51 10.27 10.74
C VAL A 110 14.12 11.35 11.65
N PRO A 111 15.04 12.22 11.17
CA PRO A 111 15.74 13.20 12.00
C PRO A 111 14.87 14.35 12.52
N ALA A 112 13.61 14.49 12.08
CA ALA A 112 12.73 15.59 12.49
C ALA A 112 11.23 15.21 12.51
N GLU A 113 10.43 15.93 13.30
CA GLU A 113 8.96 15.83 13.34
C GLU A 113 8.32 16.11 11.95
N SER A 114 8.94 17.00 11.17
CA SER A 114 8.55 17.26 9.77
C SER A 114 8.77 16.04 8.86
N ASP A 115 9.74 15.18 9.14
CA ASP A 115 10.00 14.00 8.32
C ASP A 115 9.08 12.84 8.71
N ARG A 116 8.68 12.73 9.98
CA ARG A 116 7.56 11.87 10.38
C ARG A 116 6.24 12.32 9.71
N ALA A 117 6.02 13.63 9.59
CA ALA A 117 4.89 14.18 8.84
C ALA A 117 5.00 13.84 7.34
N LYS A 118 6.23 13.80 6.77
CA LYS A 118 6.46 13.33 5.40
C LYS A 118 6.14 11.85 5.22
N CYS A 119 6.59 10.96 6.11
CA CYS A 119 6.23 9.54 6.10
C CYS A 119 4.70 9.36 6.12
N ARG A 120 3.99 10.13 6.95
CA ARG A 120 2.51 10.15 6.97
C ARG A 120 1.87 10.78 5.73
N SER A 121 2.58 11.67 5.02
CA SER A 121 2.06 12.40 3.85
C SER A 121 2.24 11.64 2.53
N ASN A 122 3.20 10.71 2.44
CA ASN A 122 3.50 9.92 1.23
C ASN A 122 2.35 8.98 0.78
N GLY A 123 1.26 8.91 1.55
CA GLY A 123 0.01 8.20 1.19
C GLY A 123 -1.14 9.09 0.74
N GLY A 124 -0.90 10.36 0.37
CA GLY A 124 -1.93 11.23 -0.18
C GLY A 124 -3.16 11.37 0.71
N LEU A 125 -2.94 11.48 2.02
CA LEU A 125 -3.95 11.91 3.00
C LEU A 125 -3.81 13.38 3.38
N GLY A 126 -3.06 14.19 2.61
CA GLY A 126 -2.93 15.63 2.85
C GLY A 126 -4.31 16.29 2.95
N GLY A 127 -4.83 16.42 4.17
CA GLY A 127 -6.15 16.97 4.47
C GLY A 127 -7.23 16.01 5.00
N LEU A 128 -7.01 14.70 5.15
CA LEU A 128 -7.89 13.87 6.00
C LEU A 128 -7.32 13.88 7.41
N GLU A 129 -7.46 15.06 8.01
CA GLU A 129 -7.20 15.39 9.40
C GLU A 129 -7.34 14.19 10.34
N LEU A 130 -6.26 13.96 11.08
CA LEU A 130 -6.30 13.50 12.45
C LEU A 130 -7.10 14.53 13.27
N ALA A 131 -8.42 14.60 13.05
CA ALA A 131 -9.32 15.31 13.91
C ALA A 131 -9.56 14.45 15.15
N ARG A 132 -8.63 14.62 16.11
CA ARG A 132 -8.66 14.25 17.54
C ARG A 132 -9.06 12.81 17.91
#